data_AF-A0A5C7LK65-F1
#
_entry.id   AF-A0A5C7LK65-F1
#
_cell.length_a   1.000
_cell.length_b   1.000
_cell.length_c   1.000
_cell.angle_alpha   90.00
_cell.angle_beta   90.00
_cell.angle_gamma   90.00
#
_symmetry.space_group_name_H-M   'P 1'
#
loop_
_entity.id
_entity.type
_entity.pdbx_description
1 polymer ?
#
loop_
_entity_poly.entity_id
_entity_poly.type
_entity_poly.pdbx_seq_one_letter_code
_entity_poly.pdbx_strand_id
1 'polypeptide(L)'
;MALKATVNFSESNEPIAAVLVNVWVDQVHRGEVALGGDVRSYVIENLNHNQNVWVTATYVDAAGNRSASERLEFVATDSFAPAPPTVTVASVEQV
;
A
#
# COMPACT_ATOMS: atom_id res chain seq x y z
N MET A 1 14.90 -3.89 -6.90
CA MET A 1 13.50 -4.35 -6.81
C MET A 1 12.67 -3.14 -6.42
N ALA A 2 11.55 -2.89 -7.10
CA ALA A 2 10.64 -1.82 -6.69
C ALA A 2 9.79 -2.29 -5.51
N LEU A 3 9.62 -1.42 -4.51
CA LEU A 3 8.73 -1.68 -3.39
C LEU A 3 7.27 -1.53 -3.82
N LYS A 4 6.39 -2.17 -3.05
CA LYS A 4 4.94 -2.02 -3.18
C LYS A 4 4.32 -1.80 -1.80
N ALA A 5 3.22 -1.07 -1.76
CA ALA A 5 2.45 -0.85 -0.54
C ALA A 5 0.98 -1.20 -0.78
N THR A 6 0.36 -1.88 0.17
CA THR A 6 -1.05 -2.26 0.10
C THR A 6 -1.85 -1.43 1.08
N VAL A 7 -2.80 -0.66 0.57
CA VAL A 7 -3.80 0.08 1.34
C VAL A 7 -5.02 -0.82 1.47
N ASN A 8 -5.51 -1.03 2.69
CA ASN A 8 -6.72 -1.81 2.94
C ASN A 8 -7.84 -0.87 3.37
N PHE A 9 -9.02 -1.05 2.79
CA PHE A 9 -10.21 -0.28 3.09
C PHE A 9 -11.09 -1.05 4.07
N SER A 10 -11.65 -0.35 5.06
CA SER A 10 -12.66 -0.90 5.95
C SER A 10 -13.97 -1.12 5.21
N GLU A 11 -14.77 -2.08 5.70
CA GLU A 11 -16.14 -2.25 5.21
C GLU A 11 -16.98 -1.04 5.58
N SER A 12 -17.78 -0.55 4.62
CA SER A 12 -18.86 0.40 4.91
C SER A 12 -20.15 -0.36 5.22
N ASN A 13 -20.93 0.16 6.15
CA ASN A 13 -22.28 -0.32 6.45
C ASN A 13 -23.32 0.12 5.41
N GLU A 14 -22.90 0.91 4.41
CA GLU A 14 -23.73 1.42 3.33
C GLU A 14 -23.20 0.95 1.97
N PRO A 15 -24.07 0.78 0.95
CA PRO A 15 -23.65 0.42 -0.39
C PRO A 15 -22.80 1.54 -1.01
N ILE A 16 -21.51 1.25 -1.14
CA ILE A 16 -20.54 2.12 -1.81
C ILE A 16 -20.68 1.90 -3.31
N ALA A 17 -20.71 2.96 -4.10
CA ALA A 17 -20.62 2.89 -5.56
C ALA A 17 -19.17 2.97 -6.04
N ALA A 18 -18.36 3.82 -5.42
CA ALA A 18 -16.96 3.97 -5.78
C ALA A 18 -16.08 4.38 -4.58
N VAL A 19 -14.80 4.01 -4.66
CA VAL A 19 -13.75 4.50 -3.74
C VAL A 19 -12.76 5.31 -4.56
N LEU A 20 -12.67 6.61 -4.30
CA LEU A 20 -11.70 7.49 -4.93
C LEU A 20 -10.43 7.50 -4.10
N VAL A 21 -9.33 7.03 -4.69
CA VAL A 21 -8.03 6.93 -4.02
C VAL A 21 -7.06 7.88 -4.68
N ASN A 22 -6.57 8.85 -3.92
CA ASN A 22 -5.51 9.74 -4.35
C ASN A 22 -4.20 9.32 -3.70
N VAL A 23 -3.13 9.26 -4.51
CA VAL A 23 -1.81 8.82 -4.05
C VAL A 23 -0.80 9.94 -4.21
N TRP A 24 -0.02 10.18 -3.17
CA TRP A 24 1.11 11.11 -3.19
C TRP A 24 2.37 10.41 -2.73
N VAL A 25 3.46 10.64 -3.46
CA VAL A 25 4.79 10.09 -3.18
C VAL A 25 5.76 11.25 -3.15
N ASP A 26 6.44 11.47 -2.02
CA ASP A 26 7.35 12.59 -1.79
C ASP A 26 6.69 13.95 -2.11
N GLN A 27 5.44 14.10 -1.69
CA GLN A 27 4.58 15.25 -1.97
C GLN A 27 4.18 15.45 -3.43
N VAL A 28 4.60 14.58 -4.35
CA VAL A 28 4.16 14.58 -5.75
C VAL A 28 2.87 13.76 -5.87
N HIS A 29 1.81 14.40 -6.38
CA HIS A 29 0.56 13.72 -6.69
C HIS A 29 0.74 12.79 -7.88
N ARG A 30 0.48 11.49 -7.67
CA ARG A 30 0.59 10.44 -8.69
C ARG A 30 -0.71 10.28 -9.48
N GLY A 31 -1.82 10.75 -8.93
CA GLY A 31 -3.14 10.72 -9.55
C GLY A 31 -4.23 10.27 -8.61
N GLU A 32 -5.45 10.34 -9.14
CA GLU A 32 -6.66 9.80 -8.54
C GLU A 32 -7.07 8.54 -9.30
N VAL A 33 -7.43 7.50 -8.56
CA VAL A 33 -7.96 6.24 -9.09
C VAL A 33 -9.36 6.04 -8.54
N ALA A 34 -10.34 5.93 -9.42
CA ALA A 34 -11.67 5.50 -9.06
C ALA A 34 -11.74 3.97 -9.06
N LEU A 35 -11.99 3.39 -7.90
CA LEU A 35 -12.19 1.97 -7.70
C LEU A 35 -13.69 1.68 -7.55
N GLY A 36 -14.10 0.45 -7.84
CA GLY A 36 -15.48 0.02 -7.60
C GLY A 36 -15.84 -0.03 -6.11
N GLY A 37 -17.14 0.02 -5.80
CA GLY A 37 -17.66 -0.01 -4.44
C GLY A 37 -17.31 -1.25 -3.60
N ASP A 38 -17.06 -2.38 -4.25
CA ASP A 38 -16.66 -3.64 -3.58
C ASP A 38 -15.14 -3.76 -3.35
N VAL A 39 -14.35 -2.75 -3.69
CA VAL A 39 -12.89 -2.82 -3.53
C VAL A 39 -12.51 -2.86 -2.05
N ARG A 40 -11.58 -3.73 -1.70
CA ARG A 40 -11.08 -3.88 -0.31
C ARG A 40 -9.63 -3.50 -0.14
N SER A 41 -8.89 -3.45 -1.24
CA SER A 41 -7.48 -3.09 -1.20
C SER A 41 -7.05 -2.40 -2.48
N TYR A 42 -6.05 -1.55 -2.33
CA TYR A 42 -5.38 -0.87 -3.43
C TYR A 42 -3.87 -1.01 -3.27
N VAL A 43 -3.20 -1.41 -4.34
CA VAL A 43 -1.75 -1.62 -4.34
C VAL A 43 -1.07 -0.45 -5.05
N ILE A 44 -0.13 0.17 -4.36
CA ILE A 44 0.77 1.19 -4.91
C ILE A 44 2.04 0.48 -5.32
N GLU A 45 2.37 0.55 -6.60
CA GLU A 45 3.56 -0.06 -7.18
C GLU A 45 4.65 0.98 -7.48
N ASN A 46 5.85 0.50 -7.82
CA ASN A 46 6.96 1.35 -8.25
C ASN A 46 7.45 2.34 -7.18
N LEU A 47 7.44 1.92 -5.91
CA LEU A 47 8.00 2.67 -4.79
C LEU A 47 9.50 2.41 -4.63
N ASN A 48 10.21 3.39 -4.09
CA ASN A 48 11.62 3.33 -3.72
C ASN A 48 11.76 3.36 -2.20
N HIS A 49 12.93 2.95 -1.72
CA HIS A 49 13.23 2.92 -0.29
C HIS A 49 13.26 4.35 0.28
N ASN A 50 12.73 4.52 1.50
CA ASN A 50 12.64 5.79 2.20
C ASN A 50 11.80 6.87 1.49
N GLN A 51 10.85 6.48 0.63
CA GLN A 51 9.89 7.43 0.07
C GLN A 51 8.74 7.67 1.03
N ASN A 52 8.35 8.93 1.18
CA ASN A 52 7.22 9.30 2.02
C ASN A 52 5.93 9.21 1.20
N VAL A 53 5.05 8.28 1.55
CA VAL A 53 3.82 8.01 0.81
C VAL A 53 2.64 8.41 1.67
N TRP A 54 1.73 9.20 1.11
CA TRP A 54 0.44 9.43 1.72
C TRP A 54 -0.67 9.21 0.71
N VAL A 55 -1.80 8.72 1.21
CA VAL A 55 -2.95 8.30 0.41
C VAL A 55 -4.17 8.90 1.05
N THR A 56 -5.11 9.39 0.23
CA THR A 56 -6.43 9.76 0.71
C THR A 56 -7.49 8.94 0.01
N ALA A 57 -8.41 8.37 0.79
CA ALA A 57 -9.55 7.63 0.28
C ALA A 57 -10.84 8.42 0.55
N THR A 58 -11.72 8.44 -0.45
CA THR A 58 -13.06 9.01 -0.36
C THR A 58 -14.06 8.00 -0.87
N TYR A 59 -14.96 7.56 0.00
CA TYR A 59 -16.07 6.71 -0.40
C TYR A 59 -17.17 7.54 -1.05
N VAL A 60 -17.77 6.99 -2.09
CA VAL A 60 -18.93 7.55 -2.81
C VAL A 60 -20.04 6.52 -2.74
N ASP A 61 -21.20 6.89 -2.21
CA ASP A 61 -22.35 5.98 -2.14
C ASP A 61 -23.11 5.89 -3.48
N ALA A 62 -24.05 4.96 -3.57
CA ALA A 62 -24.90 4.77 -4.76
C ALA A 62 -25.81 5.96 -5.12
N ALA A 63 -26.10 6.85 -4.16
CA ALA A 63 -26.81 8.10 -4.40
C ALA A 63 -25.87 9.25 -4.80
N GLY A 64 -24.55 9.04 -4.77
CA GLY A 64 -23.52 10.01 -5.11
C GLY A 64 -23.05 10.88 -3.95
N ASN A 65 -23.42 10.60 -2.69
CA ASN A 65 -22.84 11.33 -1.56
C ASN A 65 -21.41 10.86 -1.31
N ARG A 66 -20.56 11.80 -0.89
CA ARG A 66 -19.14 11.54 -0.62
C ARG A 66 -18.89 11.56 0.88
N SER A 67 -18.18 10.56 1.38
CA SER A 67 -17.70 10.53 2.77
C SER A 67 -16.55 11.51 2.98
N ALA A 68 -16.20 11.76 4.25
CA ALA A 68 -14.99 12.48 4.59
C ALA A 68 -13.76 11.76 4.01
N SER A 69 -12.81 12.53 3.47
CA SER A 69 -11.54 12.01 2.99
C SER A 69 -10.61 11.70 4.16
N GLU A 70 -10.18 10.44 4.30
CA GLU A 70 -9.21 10.03 5.31
C GLU A 70 -7.80 9.99 4.72
N ARG A 71 -6.82 10.58 5.43
CA ARG A 71 -5.40 10.57 5.03
C ARG A 71 -4.63 9.51 5.81
N LEU A 72 -3.99 8.60 5.09
CA LEU A 72 -3.04 7.62 5.61
C LEU A 72 -1.64 7.97 5.13
N GLU A 73 -0.66 8.02 6.03
CA GLU A 73 0.73 8.37 5.73
C GLU A 73 1.69 7.32 6.29
N PHE A 74 2.64 6.88 5.47
CA PHE A 74 3.64 5.89 5.83
C PHE A 74 4.93 6.10 5.00
N VAL A 75 6.03 5.51 5.45
CA VAL A 75 7.30 5.51 4.72
C VAL A 75 7.49 4.15 4.07
N ALA A 76 7.79 4.13 2.76
CA ALA A 76 8.06 2.90 2.04
C ALA A 76 9.42 2.33 2.45
N THR A 77 9.42 1.26 3.24
CA THR A 77 10.62 0.53 3.68
C THR A 77 10.61 -0.91 3.20
N ASP A 78 11.80 -1.43 2.89
CA ASP A 78 11.97 -2.80 2.45
C ASP A 78 11.98 -3.68 3.71
N SER A 79 10.90 -4.42 3.95
CA SER A 79 10.76 -5.29 5.12
C SER A 79 11.22 -6.73 4.84
N PHE A 80 11.73 -7.02 3.64
CA PHE A 80 12.35 -8.31 3.35
C PHE A 80 13.76 -8.31 3.95
N ALA A 81 13.87 -8.83 5.18
CA ALA A 81 15.16 -9.20 5.73
C ALA A 81 15.86 -10.17 4.75
N PRO A 82 17.15 -9.93 4.38
CA PRO A 82 17.90 -10.90 3.60
C PRO A 82 17.87 -12.27 4.29
N ALA A 83 17.69 -13.35 3.51
CA ALA A 83 17.82 -14.70 4.07
C ALA A 83 19.21 -14.84 4.72
N PRO A 84 19.31 -15.45 5.92
CA PRO A 84 20.59 -15.59 6.60
C PRO A 84 21.60 -16.34 5.71
N PRO A 85 22.89 -15.96 5.74
CA PRO A 85 23.90 -16.70 5.01
C PRO A 85 23.95 -18.15 5.51
N THR A 86 23.79 -19.10 4.58
CA THR A 86 23.90 -20.52 4.92
C THR A 86 25.38 -20.90 4.93
N VAL A 87 25.94 -21.12 6.12
CA VAL A 87 27.31 -21.65 6.27
C VAL A 87 27.23 -23.18 6.23
N THR A 88 27.71 -23.79 5.15
CA THR A 88 27.84 -25.25 5.05
C THR A 88 29.26 -25.64 5.43
N VAL A 89 29.45 -26.27 6.59
CA VAL A 89 30.75 -26.81 7.01
C VAL A 89 30.97 -28.15 6.30
N ALA A 90 31.87 -28.17 5.31
CA ALA A 90 32.30 -29.40 4.66
C ALA A 90 33.41 -30.05 5.51
N SER A 91 33.00 -30.98 6.39
CA SER A 91 33.83 -31.86 7.23
C SER A 91 34.76 -31.19 8.26
N VAL A 92 34.86 -31.86 9.42
CA VAL A 92 35.90 -31.63 10.42
C VAL A 92 36.85 -32.82 10.37
N GLU A 93 38.13 -32.58 10.11
CA GLU A 93 39.17 -33.59 10.26
C GLU A 93 39.55 -33.64 11.74
N GLN A 94 39.26 -34.75 12.42
CA GLN A 94 39.72 -34.98 13.80
C GLN A 94 41.08 -35.67 13.78
N VAL A 95 42.00 -35.14 14.59
CA VAL A 95 43.36 -35.64 14.82
C VAL A 95 43.34 -36.76 15.87
#